data_AF-A0A023FB27-F1
#
_entry.id   AF-A0A023FB27-F1
#
_cell.length_a   1.000
_cell.length_b   1.000
_cell.length_c   1.000
_cell.angle_alpha   90.00
_cell.angle_beta   90.00
_cell.angle_gamma   90.00
#
_symmetry.space_group_name_H-M   'P 1'
#
loop_
_entity.id
_entity.type
_entity.pdbx_description
1 polymer ?
#
loop_
_entity_poly.entity_id
_entity_poly.type
_entity_poly.pdbx_seq_one_letter_code
_entity_poly.pdbx_strand_id
1 'polypeptide(L)'
;MRYSTSVFSVVVIAVFLCMLDKHVFGEVGCSDSCPLKYEPVCGFNGDEYVLFNNDCELERTNSCNNRGHFELVEGECKTRQAFTAPT
;
A
#
# COMPACT_ATOMS: atom_id res chain seq x y z
N MET A 1 30.57 -22.16 29.74
CA MET A 1 29.27 -22.10 29.04
C MET A 1 28.41 -20.91 29.51
N ARG A 2 28.94 -19.67 29.45
CA ARG A 2 28.20 -18.45 29.81
C ARG A 2 27.95 -17.53 28.61
N TYR A 3 28.75 -17.68 27.54
CA TYR A 3 28.53 -17.00 26.27
C TYR A 3 27.27 -17.50 25.56
N SER A 4 26.97 -18.81 25.59
CA SER A 4 25.83 -19.43 24.88
C SER A 4 24.45 -19.01 25.38
N THR A 5 24.29 -18.79 26.69
CA THR A 5 23.03 -18.28 27.26
C THR A 5 22.84 -16.81 26.92
N SER A 6 23.93 -16.04 26.90
CA SER A 6 23.92 -14.63 26.51
C SER A 6 23.59 -14.44 25.02
N VAL A 7 24.14 -15.25 24.10
CA VAL A 7 23.77 -15.15 22.68
C VAL A 7 22.34 -15.62 22.42
N PHE A 8 21.87 -16.68 23.08
CA PHE A 8 20.49 -17.13 22.92
C PHE A 8 19.50 -16.06 23.39
N SER A 9 19.77 -15.41 24.53
CA SER A 9 18.95 -14.29 25.01
C SER A 9 18.98 -13.09 24.07
N VAL A 10 20.14 -12.72 23.51
CA VAL A 10 20.23 -11.61 22.53
C VAL A 10 19.45 -11.92 21.26
N VAL A 11 19.52 -13.15 20.75
CA VAL A 11 18.76 -13.58 19.56
C VAL A 11 17.26 -13.55 19.83
N VAL A 12 16.82 -14.07 20.98
CA VAL A 12 15.40 -14.03 21.36
C VAL A 12 14.91 -12.60 21.52
N ILE A 13 15.67 -11.73 22.20
CA ILE A 13 15.33 -10.31 22.35
C ILE A 13 15.28 -9.62 20.99
N ALA A 14 16.25 -9.84 20.10
CA ALA A 14 16.25 -9.27 18.76
C ALA A 14 15.03 -9.73 17.94
N VAL A 15 14.69 -11.02 17.98
CA VAL A 15 13.49 -11.54 17.30
C VAL A 15 12.22 -10.95 17.92
N PHE A 16 12.09 -10.88 19.24
CA PHE A 16 10.95 -10.23 19.89
C PHE A 16 10.86 -8.74 19.55
N LEU A 17 11.98 -8.02 19.52
CA LEU A 17 12.03 -6.63 19.08
C LEU A 17 11.65 -6.50 17.60
N CYS A 18 12.08 -7.41 16.72
CA CYS A 18 11.64 -7.46 15.32
C CYS A 18 10.15 -7.82 15.16
N MET A 19 9.57 -8.58 16.08
CA MET A 19 8.13 -8.90 16.11
C MET A 19 7.30 -7.76 16.71
N LEU A 20 7.92 -6.87 17.50
CA LEU A 20 7.31 -5.67 18.12
C LEU A 20 7.49 -4.41 17.26
N ASP A 21 8.56 -4.34 16.46
CA ASP A 21 8.63 -3.49 15.28
C ASP A 21 7.61 -4.04 14.28
N LYS A 22 6.38 -3.59 14.50
CA LYS A 22 5.32 -3.59 13.51
C LYS A 22 5.94 -3.47 12.14
N HIS A 23 5.62 -4.46 11.31
CA HIS A 23 5.54 -4.32 9.87
C HIS A 23 5.75 -2.88 9.42
N VAL A 24 6.85 -2.67 8.70
CA VAL A 24 6.87 -1.76 7.56
C VAL A 24 5.85 -2.32 6.54
N PHE A 25 4.57 -2.29 6.89
CA PHE A 25 3.53 -2.16 5.91
C PHE A 25 3.40 -0.66 5.77
N GLY A 26 3.90 -0.14 4.67
CA GLY A 26 3.62 1.23 4.29
C GLY A 26 2.14 1.32 3.98
N GLU A 27 1.30 1.37 5.01
CA GLU A 27 -0.08 1.81 4.88
C GLU A 27 0.00 3.28 4.48
N VAL A 28 -0.44 3.59 3.26
CA VAL A 28 -0.52 4.98 2.81
C VAL A 28 -1.57 5.69 3.67
N GLY A 29 -1.09 6.57 4.54
CA GLY A 29 -1.92 7.39 5.42
C GLY A 29 -2.55 8.57 4.66
N CYS A 30 -3.59 9.18 5.24
CA CYS A 30 -4.33 10.27 4.58
C CYS A 30 -3.50 11.50 4.28
N SER A 31 -2.50 11.74 5.13
CA SER A 31 -1.56 12.85 5.03
C SER A 31 -0.33 12.53 4.18
N ASP A 32 -0.18 11.28 3.74
CA ASP A 32 0.93 10.88 2.90
C ASP A 32 0.73 11.37 1.47
N SER A 33 1.84 11.75 0.85
CA SER A 33 1.86 12.20 -0.53
C SER A 33 2.27 11.04 -1.42
N CYS A 34 1.49 10.78 -2.45
CA CYS A 34 1.86 9.79 -3.46
C CYS A 34 2.86 10.37 -4.47
N PRO A 35 3.77 9.54 -4.99
CA PRO A 35 4.66 9.97 -6.07
C PRO A 35 3.84 10.38 -7.30
N LEU A 36 4.31 11.38 -8.03
CA LEU A 36 3.68 11.86 -9.27
C LEU A 36 3.93 10.91 -10.46
N LYS A 37 4.30 9.65 -10.20
CA LYS A 37 4.54 8.64 -11.21
C LYS A 37 3.18 8.13 -11.70
N TYR A 38 2.99 8.17 -13.02
CA TYR A 38 1.78 7.67 -13.65
C TYR A 38 1.94 6.21 -14.06
N GLU A 39 1.35 5.32 -13.26
CA GLU A 39 1.28 3.87 -13.49
C GLU A 39 -0.14 3.42 -13.20
N PRO A 40 -1.08 3.66 -14.14
CA PRO A 40 -2.50 3.59 -13.83
C PRO A 40 -2.93 2.18 -13.45
N VAL A 41 -3.71 2.10 -12.38
CA VAL A 41 -4.28 0.84 -11.88
C VAL A 41 -5.81 0.92 -11.83
N CYS A 42 -6.45 -0.24 -11.96
CA CYS A 42 -7.90 -0.35 -11.87
C CYS A 42 -8.28 -0.86 -10.49
N GLY A 43 -9.14 -0.13 -9.79
CA GLY A 43 -9.74 -0.57 -8.53
C GLY A 43 -11.24 -0.83 -8.67
N PHE A 44 -11.76 -1.85 -7.99
CA PHE A 44 -13.18 -2.13 -7.86
C PHE A 44 -13.57 -2.27 -6.39
N ASN A 45 -14.58 -1.55 -5.94
CA ASN A 45 -15.02 -1.57 -4.54
C ASN A 45 -16.30 -2.39 -4.29
N GLY A 46 -16.75 -3.17 -5.26
CA GLY A 46 -18.05 -3.86 -5.23
C GLY A 46 -19.18 -3.11 -5.93
N ASP A 47 -19.04 -1.79 -6.10
CA ASP A 47 -20.07 -0.92 -6.69
C ASP A 47 -19.60 -0.27 -8.00
N GLU A 48 -18.36 0.22 -8.06
CA GLU A 48 -17.81 0.95 -9.19
C GLU A 48 -16.36 0.58 -9.51
N TYR A 49 -16.01 0.67 -10.80
CA TYR A 49 -14.63 0.57 -11.28
C TYR A 49 -14.03 1.96 -11.42
N VAL A 50 -12.89 2.20 -10.78
CA VAL A 50 -12.20 3.49 -10.76
C VAL A 50 -10.75 3.33 -11.23
N LEU A 51 -10.30 4.22 -12.11
CA LEU A 51 -8.92 4.29 -12.54
C LEU A 51 -8.15 5.21 -11.58
N PHE A 52 -7.10 4.68 -10.94
CA PHE A 52 -6.19 5.45 -10.10
C PHE A 52 -4.90 5.75 -10.87
N ASN A 53 -4.27 6.87 -10.56
CA ASN A 53 -3.03 7.30 -11.25
C ASN A 53 -1.84 6.38 -10.95
N ASN A 54 -1.85 5.75 -9.77
CA ASN A 54 -0.92 4.73 -9.32
C ASN A 54 -1.52 3.94 -8.15
N ASP A 55 -0.81 2.90 -7.73
CA ASP A 55 -1.12 2.04 -6.59
C ASP A 55 -1.25 2.82 -5.27
N CYS A 56 -0.36 3.80 -5.05
CA CYS A 56 -0.41 4.64 -3.85
C CYS A 56 -1.73 5.42 -3.73
N GLU A 57 -2.23 6.02 -4.80
CA GLU A 57 -3.49 6.78 -4.77
C GLU A 57 -4.72 5.88 -4.51
N LEU A 58 -4.66 4.62 -4.97
CA LEU A 58 -5.67 3.62 -4.63
C LEU A 58 -5.64 3.30 -3.14
N GLU A 59 -4.47 3.00 -2.60
CA GLU A 59 -4.30 2.68 -1.18
C GLU A 59 -4.70 3.85 -0.27
N ARG A 60 -4.29 5.07 -0.64
CA ARG A 60 -4.71 6.30 0.03
C ARG A 60 -6.23 6.46 0.04
N THR A 61 -6.89 6.13 -1.06
CA THR A 61 -8.35 6.19 -1.16
C THR A 61 -9.00 5.19 -0.21
N ASN A 62 -8.47 3.97 -0.12
CA ASN A 62 -8.93 2.93 0.81
C ASN A 62 -8.77 3.35 2.27
N SER A 63 -7.69 4.08 2.59
CA SER A 63 -7.42 4.54 3.95
C SER A 63 -8.33 5.70 4.40
N CYS A 64 -8.81 6.54 3.46
CA CYS A 64 -9.22 7.91 3.83
C CYS A 64 -10.51 8.45 3.20
N ASN A 65 -10.92 7.96 2.03
CA ASN A 65 -11.94 8.64 1.24
C ASN A 65 -13.37 8.17 1.55
N ASN A 66 -13.58 7.22 2.46
CA ASN A 66 -14.88 6.62 2.80
C ASN A 66 -15.69 6.16 1.56
N ARG A 67 -15.00 5.89 0.44
CA ARG A 67 -15.60 5.42 -0.83
C ARG A 67 -15.61 3.89 -0.92
N GLY A 68 -15.48 3.20 0.20
CA GLY A 68 -15.27 1.75 0.23
C GLY A 68 -13.81 1.35 0.01
N HIS A 69 -13.61 0.04 -0.13
CA HIS A 69 -12.29 -0.57 -0.32
C HIS A 69 -12.16 -1.07 -1.76
N PHE A 70 -11.30 -0.44 -2.54
CA PHE A 70 -10.99 -0.81 -3.91
C PHE A 70 -9.96 -1.94 -3.95
N GLU A 71 -10.32 -3.05 -4.57
CA GLU A 71 -9.43 -4.16 -4.90
C GLU A 71 -8.88 -4.00 -6.32
N LEU A 72 -7.62 -4.37 -6.55
CA LEU A 72 -7.01 -4.33 -7.88
C LEU A 72 -7.70 -5.33 -8.81
N VAL A 73 -8.18 -4.85 -9.97
CA VAL A 73 -8.81 -5.70 -10.99
C VAL A 73 -8.06 -5.63 -12.30
N GLU A 74 -7.85 -6.77 -12.94
CA GLU A 74 -7.26 -6.83 -14.27
C GLU A 74 -8.32 -6.63 -15.37
N GLY A 75 -8.01 -5.83 -16.39
CA GLY A 75 -8.75 -5.83 -17.66
C GLY A 75 -10.08 -5.05 -17.73
N GLU A 76 -10.75 -4.76 -16.61
CA GLU A 76 -12.05 -4.05 -16.58
C GLU A 76 -11.91 -2.53 -16.78
N CYS A 77 -10.78 -1.93 -16.38
CA CYS A 77 -10.47 -0.54 -16.71
C CYS A 77 -9.95 -0.42 -18.15
N LYS A 78 -10.77 -0.79 -19.14
CA LYS A 78 -10.56 -0.43 -20.55
C LYS A 78 -11.33 0.84 -20.88
N THR A 79 -10.64 1.97 -20.61
CA THR A 79 -10.83 3.30 -21.21
C THR A 79 -12.23 3.93 -21.21
N ARG A 80 -12.38 5.02 -20.46
CA ARG A 80 -12.95 6.26 -21.01
C ARG A 80 -12.15 7.49 -20.57
N GLN A 81 -10.99 7.67 -21.20
CA GLN A 81 -10.62 8.89 -21.93
C GLN A 81 -9.14 8.83 -22.27
N ALA A 82 -8.85 9.13 -23.55
CA ALA A 82 -7.49 9.34 -24.01
C ALA A 82 -6.82 10.35 -23.09
N PHE A 83 -5.68 9.96 -22.52
CA PHE A 83 -4.73 10.88 -21.92
C PHE A 83 -4.39 11.94 -22.97
N THR A 84 -5.04 13.11 -22.88
CA THR A 84 -4.60 14.27 -23.64
C THR A 84 -3.59 14.94 -22.72
N ALA A 85 -2.31 14.86 -23.07
CA ALA A 85 -1.26 15.51 -22.30
C ALA A 85 -1.59 17.01 -22.14
N PRO A 86 -1.31 17.63 -20.98
CA PRO A 86 -1.40 19.08 -20.85
C PRO A 86 -0.36 19.71 -21.79
N THR A 87 -0.82 20.58 -22.70
CA THR A 87 0.05 21.48 -23.49
C THR A 87 0.57 22.62 -22.64
#